data_AF-A0A9E1AVN7-F1
#
_entry.id   AF-A0A9E1AVN7-F1
#
_cell.length_a   1.000
_cell.length_b   1.000
_cell.length_c   1.000
_cell.angle_alpha   90.00
_cell.angle_beta   90.00
_cell.angle_gamma   90.00
#
_symmetry.space_group_name_H-M   'P 1'
#
loop_
_entity.id
_entity.type
_entity.pdbx_description
1 polymer ?
#
loop_
_entity_poly.entity_id
_entity_poly.type
_entity_poly.pdbx_seq_one_letter_code
_entity_poly.pdbx_strand_id
1 'polypeptide(L)'
;MDKFMILDVETPNERNDRICSIAAITVIDGEISDKFYSLVNPECEFNYKNINIHGISPLSVANAPTFPEIWDSIKEQFKSSIIIAHNATFDLCVLKKTLNHYDIDTYNCFYVCTLDLAKRYIYDIENNKLDTLCRYFNIEINDHHNALCDCECCYKVFSGILKKYNISIDCNMHLYDMSKKSPEIAHKCSSKETHFLYNEETKSLQTLQGILMGIVGDEVINEKEVILLKKWLDDNQNLSGNYPFDKVSNVINNALDDGIIDQNELEEMLQLFKKFLNPVESCSCNCDQQIDLYNKIVCLTGEFSFLERNKFENAITSLGATVKPNVTKKTDYVIVGSLGSQNWSTGNYGNKIKKAMELIDQGCGVQIIPENDFIEALGKGNLRLDPYNIEQIIHSVNDNVILQKDLKQSDVLYKTNSDGSISVLLRNVLMYKIDSKSINSVIIKENTLKQFNLPCGSKSETIKSSNGFNKIIFLPQVNIEDIKKLFAEIVEYNIFNFSTDFFGCCALYESCSNEKKCIHNDKLYATGCFYRRNLENGKIFYGKNKNTPSMT
;
A
#
# COMPACT_ATOMS: atom_id res chain seq x y z
N MET A 1 -43.84 20.33 22.17
CA MET A 1 -43.78 18.86 22.19
C MET A 1 -42.97 18.52 20.97
N ASP A 2 -41.68 18.28 21.19
CA ASP A 2 -40.73 18.16 20.09
C ASP A 2 -40.77 16.70 19.64
N LYS A 3 -41.44 16.47 18.50
CA LYS A 3 -41.53 15.16 17.86
C LYS A 3 -40.64 15.17 16.62
N PHE A 4 -39.63 14.31 16.62
CA PHE A 4 -38.74 14.13 15.47
C PHE A 4 -38.39 12.66 15.29
N MET A 5 -37.87 12.34 14.12
CA MET A 5 -37.44 11.01 13.73
C MET A 5 -35.96 11.03 13.40
N ILE A 6 -35.20 10.07 13.90
CA ILE A 6 -33.86 9.79 13.40
C ILE A 6 -33.97 8.77 12.27
N LEU A 7 -33.32 9.01 11.14
CA LEU A 7 -33.35 8.14 9.97
C LEU A 7 -31.93 7.75 9.57
N ASP A 8 -31.79 6.50 9.14
CA ASP A 8 -30.59 5.99 8.49
C ASP A 8 -31.00 4.91 7.48
N VAL A 9 -30.39 4.92 6.29
CA VAL A 9 -30.66 3.93 5.23
C VAL A 9 -29.38 3.38 4.62
N GLU A 10 -29.40 2.07 4.35
CA GLU A 10 -28.37 1.40 3.57
C GLU A 10 -28.83 1.13 2.15
N THR A 11 -27.91 1.21 1.20
CA THR A 11 -28.19 1.14 -0.23
C THR A 11 -27.52 -0.10 -0.83
N PRO A 12 -28.19 -0.86 -1.73
CA PRO A 12 -27.58 -2.04 -2.32
C PRO A 12 -26.48 -1.70 -3.33
N ASN A 13 -26.56 -0.53 -3.99
CA ASN A 13 -25.64 -0.14 -5.06
C ASN A 13 -25.56 1.39 -5.23
N GLU A 14 -24.67 1.84 -6.13
CA GLU A 14 -24.35 3.26 -6.35
C GLU A 14 -25.47 4.09 -7.03
N ARG A 15 -26.52 3.44 -7.57
CA ARG A 15 -27.66 4.14 -8.18
C ARG A 15 -28.44 4.91 -7.13
N ASN A 16 -28.38 4.44 -5.87
CA ASN A 16 -29.02 5.04 -4.72
C ASN A 16 -30.54 5.23 -4.92
N ASP A 17 -31.16 4.37 -5.72
CA ASP A 17 -32.61 4.34 -6.04
C ASP A 17 -33.34 3.15 -5.39
N ARG A 18 -32.64 2.51 -4.44
CA ARG A 18 -33.09 1.39 -3.64
C ARG A 18 -32.51 1.44 -2.24
N ILE A 19 -33.22 0.81 -1.32
CA ILE A 19 -32.84 0.63 0.07
C ILE A 19 -32.78 -0.88 0.35
N CYS A 20 -31.70 -1.34 1.00
CA CYS A 20 -31.54 -2.72 1.46
C CYS A 20 -31.66 -2.87 2.99
N SER A 21 -31.58 -1.76 3.73
CA SER A 21 -31.94 -1.69 5.16
C SER A 21 -32.38 -0.28 5.51
N ILE A 22 -33.38 -0.16 6.38
CA ILE A 22 -33.88 1.12 6.88
C ILE A 22 -34.07 1.05 8.39
N ALA A 23 -33.67 2.10 9.08
CA ALA A 23 -33.95 2.31 10.48
C ALA A 23 -34.58 3.67 10.72
N ALA A 24 -35.52 3.71 11.66
CA ALA A 24 -36.14 4.94 12.10
C ALA A 24 -36.37 4.92 13.61
N ILE A 25 -35.97 5.98 14.32
CA ILE A 25 -36.22 6.14 15.75
C ILE A 25 -37.12 7.35 15.96
N THR A 26 -38.31 7.15 16.52
CA THR A 26 -39.20 8.26 16.89
C THR A 26 -38.88 8.74 18.29
N VAL A 27 -38.64 10.05 18.42
CA VAL A 27 -38.36 10.71 19.69
C VAL A 27 -39.47 11.71 19.98
N ILE A 28 -40.01 11.67 21.21
CA ILE A 28 -41.04 12.59 21.70
C ILE A 28 -40.52 13.16 23.02
N ASP A 29 -40.43 14.48 23.10
CA ASP A 29 -40.01 15.21 24.30
C ASP A 29 -38.63 14.74 24.85
N GLY A 30 -37.72 14.37 23.94
CA GLY A 30 -36.38 13.92 24.29
C GLY A 30 -36.29 12.45 24.74
N GLU A 31 -37.38 11.70 24.67
CA GLU A 31 -37.41 10.27 24.95
C GLU A 31 -37.70 9.44 23.70
N ILE A 32 -37.01 8.30 23.56
CA ILE A 32 -37.26 7.37 22.46
C ILE A 32 -38.62 6.72 22.69
N SER A 33 -39.57 7.01 21.81
CA SER A 33 -40.94 6.48 21.87
C SER A 33 -41.11 5.20 21.05
N ASP A 34 -40.39 5.06 19.94
CA ASP A 34 -40.50 3.91 19.04
C ASP A 34 -39.21 3.69 18.25
N LYS A 35 -38.96 2.44 17.86
CA LYS A 35 -37.82 2.03 17.03
C LYS A 35 -38.31 1.09 15.94
N PHE A 36 -38.05 1.46 14.69
CA PHE A 36 -38.29 0.64 13.52
C PHE A 36 -36.96 0.25 12.88
N TYR A 37 -36.83 -1.01 12.49
CA TYR A 37 -35.72 -1.52 11.71
C TYR A 37 -36.23 -2.62 10.78
N SER A 38 -35.76 -2.63 9.54
CA SER A 38 -36.06 -3.69 8.60
C SER A 38 -34.94 -3.86 7.58
N LEU A 39 -34.52 -5.11 7.37
CA LEU A 39 -33.90 -5.51 6.11
C LEU A 39 -34.94 -5.42 5.00
N VAL A 40 -34.52 -5.01 3.81
CA VAL A 40 -35.40 -4.81 2.67
C VAL A 40 -34.84 -5.56 1.49
N ASN A 41 -35.66 -6.37 0.83
CA ASN A 41 -35.32 -6.92 -0.48
C ASN A 41 -35.44 -5.79 -1.52
N PRO A 42 -34.34 -5.29 -2.08
CA PRO A 42 -34.39 -4.15 -2.98
C PRO A 42 -34.72 -4.56 -4.42
N GLU A 43 -34.88 -5.85 -4.72
CA GLU A 43 -35.18 -6.37 -6.06
C GLU A 43 -34.16 -5.90 -7.12
N CYS A 44 -32.89 -5.78 -6.73
CA CYS A 44 -31.82 -5.35 -7.61
C CYS A 44 -30.47 -5.97 -7.22
N GLU A 45 -29.48 -5.78 -8.09
CA GLU A 45 -28.11 -6.22 -7.84
C GLU A 45 -27.43 -5.36 -6.78
N PHE A 46 -26.61 -6.01 -5.95
CA PHE A 46 -25.79 -5.33 -4.96
C PHE A 46 -24.40 -5.04 -5.52
N ASN A 47 -23.92 -3.81 -5.33
CA ASN A 47 -22.52 -3.48 -5.53
C ASN A 47 -21.72 -3.91 -4.31
N TYR A 48 -20.57 -4.54 -4.55
CA TYR A 48 -19.67 -4.96 -3.49
C TYR A 48 -19.29 -3.82 -2.53
N LYS A 49 -19.00 -2.61 -3.06
CA LYS A 49 -18.59 -1.46 -2.22
C LYS A 49 -19.61 -1.18 -1.11
N ASN A 50 -20.90 -1.32 -1.40
CA ASN A 50 -21.98 -1.14 -0.45
C ASN A 50 -22.00 -2.28 0.59
N ILE A 51 -21.97 -3.54 0.12
CA ILE A 51 -21.89 -4.71 1.01
C ILE A 51 -20.72 -4.59 1.99
N ASN A 52 -19.54 -4.12 1.55
CA ASN A 52 -18.40 -3.98 2.44
C ASN A 52 -18.54 -2.84 3.46
N ILE A 53 -19.41 -1.85 3.20
CA ILE A 53 -19.71 -0.80 4.16
C ILE A 53 -20.60 -1.37 5.27
N HIS A 54 -21.71 -2.03 4.91
CA HIS A 54 -22.78 -2.36 5.87
C HIS A 54 -22.99 -3.85 6.14
N GLY A 55 -22.25 -4.76 5.50
CA GLY A 55 -22.32 -6.21 5.70
C GLY A 55 -23.57 -6.91 5.16
N ILE A 56 -24.51 -6.17 4.57
CA ILE A 56 -25.79 -6.73 4.07
C ILE A 56 -25.59 -7.31 2.67
N SER A 57 -25.75 -8.62 2.54
CA SER A 57 -25.60 -9.34 1.28
C SER A 57 -26.96 -9.60 0.59
N PRO A 58 -26.97 -9.97 -0.70
CA PRO A 58 -28.19 -10.45 -1.37
C PRO A 58 -28.86 -11.63 -0.64
N LEU A 59 -28.08 -12.52 -0.02
CA LEU A 59 -28.59 -13.64 0.76
C LEU A 59 -29.29 -13.15 2.04
N SER A 60 -28.72 -12.15 2.70
CA SER A 60 -29.26 -11.54 3.92
C SER A 60 -30.68 -10.98 3.71
N VAL A 61 -30.99 -10.52 2.49
CA VAL A 61 -32.28 -9.90 2.15
C VAL A 61 -33.19 -10.80 1.30
N ALA A 62 -32.78 -12.02 0.97
CA ALA A 62 -33.50 -12.87 0.01
C ALA A 62 -34.96 -13.15 0.44
N ASN A 63 -35.20 -13.28 1.74
CA ASN A 63 -36.53 -13.50 2.34
C ASN A 63 -37.07 -12.25 3.07
N ALA A 64 -36.39 -11.10 2.93
CA ALA A 64 -36.83 -9.85 3.54
C ALA A 64 -38.02 -9.25 2.74
N PRO A 65 -38.89 -8.46 3.38
CA PRO A 65 -39.96 -7.76 2.68
C PRO A 65 -39.38 -6.74 1.67
N THR A 66 -40.12 -6.49 0.61
CA THR A 66 -39.85 -5.41 -0.35
C THR A 66 -40.14 -4.04 0.26
N PHE A 67 -39.62 -2.98 -0.36
CA PHE A 67 -39.84 -1.63 0.15
C PHE A 67 -41.33 -1.23 0.23
N PRO A 68 -42.19 -1.50 -0.77
CA PRO A 68 -43.62 -1.20 -0.68
C PRO A 68 -44.31 -1.89 0.52
N GLU A 69 -43.96 -3.15 0.79
CA GLU A 69 -44.54 -3.93 1.90
C GLU A 69 -44.26 -3.30 3.26
N ILE A 70 -43.06 -2.74 3.46
CA ILE A 70 -42.73 -2.06 4.72
C ILE A 70 -43.20 -0.61 4.76
N TRP A 71 -43.25 0.08 3.61
CA TRP A 71 -43.54 1.51 3.56
C TRP A 71 -44.92 1.84 4.11
N ASP A 72 -45.91 0.99 3.82
CA ASP A 72 -47.28 1.16 4.33
C ASP A 72 -47.37 1.20 5.85
N SER A 73 -46.46 0.51 6.55
CA SER A 73 -46.41 0.47 8.02
C SER A 73 -45.76 1.71 8.65
N ILE A 74 -44.87 2.40 7.94
CA ILE A 74 -44.05 3.49 8.49
C ILE A 74 -44.35 4.88 7.93
N LYS A 75 -45.00 4.99 6.76
CA LYS A 75 -45.20 6.26 6.03
C LYS A 75 -45.79 7.41 6.85
N GLU A 76 -46.70 7.12 7.78
CA GLU A 76 -47.36 8.14 8.60
C GLU A 76 -46.42 8.74 9.67
N GLN A 77 -45.42 7.96 10.11
CA GLN A 77 -44.39 8.46 11.02
C GLN A 77 -43.50 9.51 10.34
N PHE A 78 -43.23 9.34 9.03
CA PHE A 78 -42.38 10.22 8.26
C PHE A 78 -43.05 11.55 7.84
N LYS A 79 -44.36 11.54 7.55
CA LYS A 79 -45.09 12.74 7.11
C LYS A 79 -45.25 13.81 8.19
N SER A 80 -45.22 13.40 9.46
CA SER A 80 -45.58 14.24 10.62
C SER A 80 -44.39 14.68 11.48
N SER A 81 -43.17 14.28 11.11
CA SER A 81 -41.98 14.42 11.95
C SER A 81 -40.88 15.22 11.25
N ILE A 82 -40.08 15.95 12.02
CA ILE A 82 -38.78 16.48 11.56
C ILE A 82 -37.82 15.30 11.43
N ILE A 83 -37.13 15.16 10.30
CA ILE A 83 -36.16 14.07 10.07
C ILE A 83 -34.76 14.53 10.48
N ILE A 84 -34.06 13.73 11.25
CA ILE A 84 -32.68 13.98 11.65
C ILE A 84 -31.82 12.82 11.15
N ALA A 85 -30.74 13.13 10.47
CA ALA A 85 -29.83 12.11 9.95
C ALA A 85 -28.39 12.63 9.89
N HIS A 86 -27.43 11.71 9.86
CA HIS A 86 -26.02 12.05 9.70
C HIS A 86 -25.68 12.08 8.21
N ASN A 87 -25.41 13.27 7.66
CA ASN A 87 -25.39 13.50 6.20
C ASN A 87 -26.78 13.37 5.55
N ALA A 88 -27.82 13.91 6.21
CA ALA A 88 -29.23 13.76 5.86
C ALA A 88 -29.63 13.97 4.39
N THR A 89 -28.87 14.76 3.62
CA THR A 89 -29.14 14.94 2.19
C THR A 89 -28.96 13.65 1.39
N PHE A 90 -28.09 12.75 1.84
CA PHE A 90 -27.89 11.42 1.28
C PHE A 90 -29.13 10.55 1.52
N ASP A 91 -29.52 10.33 2.78
CA ASP A 91 -30.64 9.47 3.16
C ASP A 91 -31.94 9.91 2.51
N LEU A 92 -32.22 11.21 2.53
CA LEU A 92 -33.42 11.78 1.91
C LEU A 92 -33.41 11.64 0.39
N CYS A 93 -32.23 11.72 -0.26
CA CYS A 93 -32.11 11.47 -1.69
C CYS A 93 -32.38 10.02 -2.05
N VAL A 94 -31.84 9.08 -1.26
CA VAL A 94 -32.09 7.64 -1.42
C VAL A 94 -33.57 7.34 -1.23
N LEU A 95 -34.18 7.84 -0.15
CA LEU A 95 -35.60 7.66 0.13
C LEU A 95 -36.46 8.21 -1.02
N LYS A 96 -36.18 9.42 -1.48
CA LYS A 96 -36.88 10.03 -2.62
C LYS A 96 -36.83 9.17 -3.87
N LYS A 97 -35.63 8.72 -4.26
CA LYS A 97 -35.45 7.92 -5.47
C LYS A 97 -36.13 6.55 -5.33
N THR A 98 -36.10 5.97 -4.13
CA THR A 98 -36.78 4.72 -3.83
C THR A 98 -38.30 4.86 -3.93
N LEU A 99 -38.88 5.92 -3.34
CA LEU A 99 -40.31 6.24 -3.48
C LEU A 99 -40.71 6.42 -4.94
N ASN A 100 -39.93 7.21 -5.69
CA ASN A 100 -40.18 7.41 -7.12
C ASN A 100 -40.07 6.12 -7.93
N HIS A 101 -39.16 5.23 -7.57
CA HIS A 101 -39.02 3.98 -8.31
C HIS A 101 -40.25 3.09 -8.14
N TYR A 102 -40.76 2.98 -6.92
CA TYR A 102 -41.93 2.16 -6.63
C TYR A 102 -43.27 2.88 -6.93
N ASP A 103 -43.22 4.02 -7.64
CA ASP A 103 -44.38 4.86 -7.93
C ASP A 103 -45.20 5.24 -6.67
N ILE A 104 -44.50 5.47 -5.56
CA ILE A 104 -45.09 5.87 -4.28
C ILE A 104 -45.07 7.40 -4.16
N ASP A 105 -46.20 7.96 -3.71
CA ASP A 105 -46.33 9.40 -3.50
C ASP A 105 -45.24 9.97 -2.58
N THR A 106 -44.59 11.03 -3.07
CA THR A 106 -43.60 11.78 -2.31
C THR A 106 -44.26 12.88 -1.46
N TYR A 107 -43.57 13.33 -0.42
CA TYR A 107 -44.04 14.39 0.49
C TYR A 107 -42.88 15.28 0.89
N ASN A 108 -43.12 16.56 1.14
CA ASN A 108 -42.05 17.43 1.64
C ASN A 108 -41.88 17.23 3.15
N CYS A 109 -40.65 17.33 3.63
CA CYS A 109 -40.32 17.17 5.05
C CYS A 109 -39.29 18.21 5.50
N PHE A 110 -39.31 18.54 6.77
CA PHE A 110 -38.23 19.29 7.41
C PHE A 110 -37.15 18.32 7.88
N TYR A 111 -35.88 18.74 7.79
CA TYR A 111 -34.78 17.94 8.30
C TYR A 111 -33.68 18.75 8.98
N VAL A 112 -32.92 18.07 9.84
CA VAL A 112 -31.71 18.57 10.48
C VAL A 112 -30.57 17.59 10.22
N CYS A 113 -29.42 18.10 9.80
CA CYS A 113 -28.24 17.29 9.48
C CYS A 113 -27.20 17.38 10.60
N THR A 114 -26.91 16.27 11.27
CA THR A 114 -25.94 16.26 12.38
C THR A 114 -24.51 16.54 11.91
N LEU A 115 -24.18 16.19 10.66
CA LEU A 115 -22.91 16.54 10.02
C LEU A 115 -22.76 18.05 9.85
N ASP A 116 -23.82 18.75 9.44
CA ASP A 116 -23.78 20.22 9.28
C ASP A 116 -23.74 20.94 10.63
N LEU A 117 -24.43 20.40 11.63
CA LEU A 117 -24.32 20.87 13.02
C LEU A 117 -22.89 20.69 13.55
N ALA A 118 -22.30 19.50 13.38
CA ALA A 118 -20.94 19.23 13.82
C ALA A 118 -19.92 20.18 13.18
N LYS A 119 -19.97 20.36 11.85
CA LYS A 119 -19.11 21.30 11.11
C LYS A 119 -19.23 22.75 11.59
N ARG A 120 -20.40 23.16 12.10
CA ARG A 120 -20.66 24.54 12.55
C ARG A 120 -20.26 24.80 13.99
N TYR A 121 -20.27 23.79 14.86
CA TYR A 121 -20.09 24.00 16.30
C TYR A 121 -18.88 23.28 16.89
N ILE A 122 -18.35 22.26 16.22
CA ILE A 122 -17.22 21.47 16.68
C ILE A 122 -16.00 21.79 15.82
N TYR A 123 -15.03 22.45 16.45
CA TYR A 123 -13.70 22.76 15.92
C TYR A 123 -12.72 22.00 16.84
N ASP A 124 -11.73 21.30 16.28
CA ASP A 124 -10.81 20.37 16.98
C ASP A 124 -11.21 18.89 16.98
N ILE A 125 -11.67 18.38 15.84
CA ILE A 125 -11.79 16.93 15.59
C ILE A 125 -11.16 16.56 14.24
N GLU A 126 -10.67 15.32 14.12
CA GLU A 126 -9.98 14.85 12.91
C GLU A 126 -10.87 14.90 11.65
N ASN A 127 -12.15 14.55 11.79
CA ASN A 127 -13.15 14.59 10.75
C ASN A 127 -14.55 14.53 11.40
N ASN A 128 -15.61 14.79 10.64
CA ASN A 128 -16.98 14.83 11.17
C ASN A 128 -17.79 13.56 10.85
N LYS A 129 -17.14 12.41 10.66
CA LYS A 129 -17.85 11.13 10.52
C LYS A 129 -18.55 10.77 11.83
N LEU A 130 -19.60 9.96 11.73
CA LEU A 130 -20.41 9.57 12.88
C LEU A 130 -19.58 8.90 13.98
N ASP A 131 -18.65 8.00 13.61
CA ASP A 131 -17.75 7.31 14.54
C ASP A 131 -16.84 8.27 15.31
N THR A 132 -16.27 9.26 14.62
CA THR A 132 -15.45 10.30 15.25
C THR A 132 -16.28 11.15 16.22
N LEU A 133 -17.53 11.48 15.86
CA LEU A 133 -18.43 12.22 16.73
C LEU A 133 -18.87 11.40 17.94
N CYS A 134 -19.12 10.09 17.76
CA CYS A 134 -19.39 9.19 18.88
C CYS A 134 -18.23 9.16 19.87
N ARG A 135 -17.00 9.02 19.39
CA ARG A 135 -15.80 9.11 20.24
C ARG A 135 -15.70 10.46 20.95
N TYR A 136 -15.97 11.56 20.25
CA TYR A 136 -15.93 12.91 20.84
C TYR A 136 -16.92 13.10 22.00
N PHE A 137 -18.10 12.49 21.91
CA PHE A 137 -19.13 12.55 22.95
C PHE A 137 -19.10 11.37 23.94
N ASN A 138 -18.07 10.51 23.89
CA ASN A 138 -17.96 9.28 24.70
C ASN A 138 -19.19 8.37 24.57
N ILE A 139 -19.65 8.16 23.33
CA ILE A 139 -20.75 7.26 22.99
C ILE A 139 -20.16 5.91 22.58
N GLU A 140 -20.56 4.84 23.28
CA GLU A 140 -20.20 3.47 22.92
C GLU A 140 -20.93 3.03 21.64
N ILE A 141 -20.17 2.38 20.74
CA ILE A 141 -20.66 1.81 19.48
C ILE A 141 -20.57 0.29 19.62
N ASN A 142 -21.72 -0.39 19.61
CA ASN A 142 -21.80 -1.82 19.89
C ASN A 142 -21.89 -2.69 18.61
N ASP A 143 -22.26 -2.11 17.47
CA ASP A 143 -22.39 -2.80 16.18
C ASP A 143 -22.37 -1.78 15.01
N HIS A 144 -21.19 -1.49 14.46
CA HIS A 144 -20.98 -0.41 13.48
C HIS A 144 -21.55 -0.82 12.11
N HIS A 145 -22.31 0.05 11.44
CA HIS A 145 -23.01 -0.19 10.16
C HIS A 145 -24.27 -1.07 10.19
N ASN A 146 -24.84 -1.21 11.37
CA ASN A 146 -26.25 -1.57 11.51
C ASN A 146 -27.07 -0.28 11.53
N ALA A 147 -27.98 -0.09 10.56
CA ALA A 147 -28.76 1.14 10.44
C ALA A 147 -29.46 1.57 11.76
N LEU A 148 -29.88 0.62 12.60
CA LEU A 148 -30.45 0.94 13.90
C LEU A 148 -29.42 1.46 14.91
N CYS A 149 -28.23 0.86 14.94
CA CYS A 149 -27.12 1.35 15.76
C CYS A 149 -26.67 2.75 15.30
N ASP A 150 -26.62 2.99 14.00
CA ASP A 150 -26.25 4.28 13.43
C ASP A 150 -27.31 5.35 13.72
N CYS A 151 -28.61 4.99 13.70
CA CYS A 151 -29.68 5.86 14.22
C CYS A 151 -29.49 6.21 15.71
N GLU A 152 -29.17 5.23 16.57
CA GLU A 152 -28.94 5.49 17.99
C GLU A 152 -27.72 6.39 18.23
N CYS A 153 -26.64 6.15 17.50
CA CYS A 153 -25.44 6.97 17.50
C CYS A 153 -25.76 8.40 17.06
N CYS A 154 -26.48 8.55 15.94
CA CYS A 154 -26.92 9.83 15.40
C CYS A 154 -27.79 10.59 16.42
N TYR A 155 -28.72 9.90 17.09
CA TYR A 155 -29.54 10.48 18.16
C TYR A 155 -28.69 11.05 19.30
N LYS A 156 -27.76 10.23 19.81
CA LYS A 156 -26.90 10.61 20.93
C LYS A 156 -25.97 11.76 20.55
N VAL A 157 -25.42 11.76 19.34
CA VAL A 157 -24.60 12.86 18.80
C VAL A 157 -25.43 14.13 18.68
N PHE A 158 -26.63 14.07 18.09
CA PHE A 158 -27.54 15.19 17.96
C PHE A 158 -27.85 15.82 19.32
N SER A 159 -28.31 15.01 20.27
CA SER A 159 -28.60 15.42 21.65
C SER A 159 -27.37 16.00 22.36
N GLY A 160 -26.19 15.39 22.13
CA GLY A 160 -24.91 15.87 22.65
C GLY A 160 -24.54 17.25 22.14
N ILE A 161 -24.72 17.51 20.84
CA ILE A 161 -24.47 18.83 20.23
C ILE A 161 -25.43 19.87 20.82
N LEU A 162 -26.74 19.60 20.82
CA LEU A 162 -27.73 20.56 21.34
C LEU A 162 -27.46 20.93 22.79
N LYS A 163 -27.17 19.92 23.63
CA LYS A 163 -26.89 20.12 25.06
C LYS A 163 -25.58 20.87 25.29
N LYS A 164 -24.49 20.49 24.60
CA LYS A 164 -23.16 21.06 24.81
C LYS A 164 -23.07 22.53 24.39
N TYR A 165 -23.74 22.88 23.30
CA TYR A 165 -23.68 24.23 22.73
C TYR A 165 -24.94 25.07 23.00
N ASN A 166 -25.90 24.54 23.75
CA ASN A 166 -27.17 25.18 24.12
C ASN A 166 -27.96 25.70 22.90
N ILE A 167 -28.21 24.80 21.96
CA ILE A 167 -28.86 25.07 20.66
C ILE A 167 -30.27 24.48 20.67
N SER A 168 -31.26 25.16 20.07
CA SER A 168 -32.60 24.60 19.85
C SER A 168 -32.65 23.76 18.56
N ILE A 169 -33.58 22.80 18.48
CA ILE A 169 -33.75 21.93 17.29
C ILE A 169 -34.04 22.73 16.01
N ASP A 170 -34.70 23.88 16.12
CA ASP A 170 -35.02 24.75 14.99
C ASP A 170 -33.77 25.39 14.36
N CYS A 171 -32.66 25.43 15.10
CA CYS A 171 -31.40 25.94 14.59
C CYS A 171 -30.87 24.96 13.53
N ASN A 172 -30.82 25.42 12.28
CA ASN A 172 -30.34 24.65 11.13
C ASN A 172 -31.34 23.61 10.59
N MET A 173 -32.63 23.85 10.79
CA MET A 173 -33.70 23.11 10.12
C MET A 173 -33.85 23.56 8.66
N HIS A 174 -33.95 22.59 7.75
CA HIS A 174 -34.06 22.80 6.30
C HIS A 174 -35.32 22.14 5.76
N LEU A 175 -35.92 22.71 4.72
CA LEU A 175 -37.01 22.07 3.98
C LEU A 175 -36.41 21.20 2.86
N TYR A 176 -36.69 19.90 2.87
CA TYR A 176 -36.41 19.01 1.76
C TYR A 176 -37.63 18.90 0.85
N ASP A 177 -37.48 19.40 -0.37
CA ASP A 177 -38.52 19.37 -1.40
C ASP A 177 -38.40 18.07 -2.21
N MET A 178 -39.20 17.07 -1.83
CA MET A 178 -39.21 15.77 -2.53
C MET A 178 -39.84 15.90 -3.92
N SER A 179 -40.66 16.93 -4.18
CA SER A 179 -41.37 17.12 -5.46
C SER A 179 -40.49 17.69 -6.59
N LYS A 180 -39.45 18.46 -6.26
CA LYS A 180 -38.54 19.01 -7.27
C LYS A 180 -37.75 17.91 -7.95
N LYS A 181 -37.59 17.94 -9.28
CA LYS A 181 -36.52 17.15 -9.93
C LYS A 181 -35.21 17.53 -9.27
N SER A 182 -34.42 16.53 -8.86
CA SER A 182 -33.12 16.75 -8.22
C SER A 182 -32.35 17.79 -9.04
N PRO A 183 -31.91 18.90 -8.45
CA PRO A 183 -31.17 19.89 -9.22
C PRO A 183 -29.92 19.22 -9.79
N GLU A 184 -29.64 19.40 -11.08
CA GLU A 184 -28.32 19.12 -11.69
C GLU A 184 -27.23 20.06 -11.16
N ILE A 185 -27.44 20.68 -9.98
CA ILE A 185 -26.51 21.62 -9.38
C ILE A 185 -25.49 20.83 -8.60
N ALA A 186 -24.29 20.84 -9.18
CA ALA A 186 -23.01 20.46 -8.61
C ALA A 186 -22.80 21.01 -7.18
N HIS A 187 -23.32 20.29 -6.18
CA HIS A 187 -22.59 20.17 -4.93
C HIS A 187 -21.71 18.94 -5.04
N LYS A 188 -20.40 19.18 -4.96
CA LYS A 188 -19.34 18.19 -4.77
C LYS A 188 -19.74 17.21 -3.66
N CYS A 189 -20.46 16.16 -4.01
CA CYS A 189 -20.19 14.85 -3.44
C CYS A 189 -18.72 14.60 -3.75
N SER A 190 -17.89 14.36 -2.76
CA SER A 190 -16.45 14.22 -2.95
C SER A 190 -16.13 12.91 -3.67
N SER A 191 -16.53 12.79 -4.93
CA SER A 191 -15.96 11.85 -5.88
C SER A 191 -14.87 12.58 -6.65
N LYS A 192 -13.67 12.60 -6.08
CA LYS A 192 -12.52 12.32 -6.94
C LYS A 192 -12.47 10.80 -7.10
N GLU A 193 -13.44 10.23 -7.78
CA GLU A 193 -13.35 8.86 -8.23
C GLU A 193 -13.71 8.85 -9.71
N THR A 194 -12.68 8.63 -10.52
CA THR A 194 -12.79 8.19 -11.89
C THR A 194 -13.83 7.08 -11.96
N HIS A 195 -14.94 7.31 -12.68
CA HIS A 195 -15.88 6.26 -13.08
C HIS A 195 -15.12 5.23 -13.93
N PHE A 196 -14.52 4.23 -13.27
CA PHE A 196 -14.23 2.97 -13.93
C PHE A 196 -15.55 2.22 -14.00
N LEU A 197 -16.29 2.40 -15.10
CA LEU A 197 -17.29 1.43 -15.51
C LEU A 197 -16.54 0.11 -15.72
N TYR A 198 -16.56 -0.72 -14.68
CA TYR A 198 -16.02 -2.07 -14.76
C TYR A 198 -16.76 -2.84 -15.85
N ASN A 199 -16.04 -3.64 -16.63
CA ASN A 199 -16.68 -4.53 -17.59
C ASN A 199 -17.58 -5.53 -16.85
N GLU A 200 -18.57 -6.09 -17.54
CA GLU A 200 -19.54 -7.00 -16.94
C GLU A 200 -18.86 -8.19 -16.25
N GLU A 201 -17.76 -8.72 -16.80
CA GLU A 201 -16.95 -9.77 -16.17
C GLU A 201 -16.43 -9.37 -14.78
N THR A 202 -15.91 -8.15 -14.62
CA THR A 202 -15.42 -7.67 -13.33
C THR A 202 -16.57 -7.50 -12.32
N LYS A 203 -17.75 -7.05 -12.78
CA LYS A 203 -18.93 -6.93 -11.91
C LYS A 203 -19.40 -8.31 -11.43
N SER A 204 -19.51 -9.28 -12.33
CA SER A 204 -19.93 -10.63 -11.96
C SER A 204 -18.90 -11.32 -11.05
N LEU A 205 -17.59 -11.08 -11.22
CA LEU A 205 -16.57 -11.56 -10.28
C LEU A 205 -16.70 -10.90 -8.89
N GLN A 206 -17.09 -9.63 -8.82
CA GLN A 206 -17.40 -8.97 -7.55
C GLN A 206 -18.66 -9.57 -6.89
N THR A 207 -19.67 -9.93 -7.69
CA THR A 207 -20.86 -10.64 -7.22
C THR A 207 -20.49 -12.01 -6.63
N LEU A 208 -19.67 -12.80 -7.32
CA LEU A 208 -19.16 -14.08 -6.80
C LEU A 208 -18.53 -13.89 -5.41
N GLN A 209 -17.74 -12.83 -5.25
CA GLN A 209 -17.09 -12.58 -3.98
C GLN A 209 -18.04 -12.16 -2.87
N GLY A 210 -19.05 -11.34 -3.16
CA GLY A 210 -20.10 -11.01 -2.20
C GLY A 210 -20.87 -12.25 -1.75
N ILE A 211 -21.13 -13.19 -2.67
CA ILE A 211 -21.73 -14.49 -2.34
C ILE A 211 -20.82 -15.28 -1.40
N LEU A 212 -19.52 -15.41 -1.71
CA LEU A 212 -18.57 -16.10 -0.84
C LEU A 212 -18.46 -15.46 0.54
N MET A 213 -18.48 -14.13 0.65
CA MET A 213 -18.48 -13.43 1.95
C MET A 213 -19.74 -13.75 2.77
N GLY A 214 -20.91 -13.77 2.12
CA GLY A 214 -22.15 -14.16 2.77
C GLY A 214 -22.09 -15.58 3.35
N ILE A 215 -21.57 -16.52 2.56
CA ILE A 215 -21.42 -17.94 2.95
C ILE A 215 -20.39 -18.13 4.07
N VAL A 216 -19.31 -17.35 4.08
CA VAL A 216 -18.25 -17.47 5.11
C VAL A 216 -18.64 -16.75 6.40
N GLY A 217 -19.59 -15.82 6.36
CA GLY A 217 -19.85 -14.85 7.43
C GLY A 217 -20.32 -15.44 8.76
N ASP A 218 -21.01 -16.58 8.73
CA ASP A 218 -21.49 -17.29 9.93
C ASP A 218 -20.61 -18.48 10.34
N GLU A 219 -19.49 -18.67 9.63
CA GLU A 219 -18.53 -19.77 9.79
C GLU A 219 -19.09 -21.19 9.57
N VAL A 220 -20.30 -21.34 9.03
CA VAL A 220 -20.95 -22.65 8.83
C VAL A 220 -21.59 -22.72 7.45
N ILE A 221 -20.94 -23.43 6.52
CA ILE A 221 -21.52 -23.69 5.21
C ILE A 221 -22.60 -24.76 5.33
N ASN A 222 -23.78 -24.50 4.77
CA ASN A 222 -24.86 -25.48 4.66
C ASN A 222 -25.18 -25.86 3.20
N GLU A 223 -25.86 -27.00 3.01
CA GLU A 223 -26.18 -27.54 1.67
C GLU A 223 -26.94 -26.53 0.78
N LYS A 224 -27.81 -25.70 1.35
CA LYS A 224 -28.59 -24.72 0.56
C LYS A 224 -27.69 -23.66 -0.04
N GLU A 225 -26.68 -23.20 0.69
CA GLU A 225 -25.70 -22.23 0.20
C GLU A 225 -24.85 -22.81 -0.93
N VAL A 226 -24.43 -24.07 -0.79
CA VAL A 226 -23.69 -24.79 -1.83
C VAL A 226 -24.53 -24.90 -3.11
N ILE A 227 -25.81 -25.26 -2.99
CA ILE A 227 -26.73 -25.37 -4.13
C ILE A 227 -26.98 -24.00 -4.79
N LEU A 228 -27.18 -22.94 -3.99
CA LEU A 228 -27.39 -21.58 -4.51
C LEU A 228 -26.14 -21.04 -5.21
N LEU A 229 -24.96 -21.29 -4.64
CA LEU A 229 -23.68 -20.94 -5.25
C LEU A 229 -23.46 -21.72 -6.55
N LYS A 230 -23.75 -23.03 -6.57
CA LYS A 230 -23.70 -23.86 -7.79
C LYS A 230 -24.58 -23.29 -8.89
N LYS A 231 -25.82 -22.96 -8.56
CA LYS A 231 -26.76 -22.36 -9.52
C LYS A 231 -26.19 -21.05 -10.09
N TRP A 232 -25.68 -20.17 -9.23
CA TRP A 232 -25.08 -18.91 -9.67
C TRP A 232 -23.86 -19.16 -10.59
N LEU A 233 -23.00 -20.14 -10.28
CA LEU A 233 -21.85 -20.49 -11.11
C LEU A 233 -22.27 -21.03 -12.49
N ASP A 234 -23.33 -21.84 -12.55
CA ASP A 234 -23.89 -22.36 -13.80
C ASP A 234 -24.50 -21.25 -14.68
N ASP A 235 -25.14 -20.27 -14.05
CA ASP A 235 -25.70 -19.10 -14.75
C ASP A 235 -24.60 -18.13 -15.25
N ASN A 236 -23.35 -18.26 -14.75
CA ASN A 236 -22.24 -17.34 -15.03
C ASN A 236 -21.01 -18.02 -15.68
N GLN A 237 -21.22 -19.07 -16.49
CA GLN A 237 -20.15 -19.81 -17.19
C GLN A 237 -19.28 -18.95 -18.13
N ASN A 238 -19.77 -17.78 -18.53
CA ASN A 238 -18.99 -16.77 -19.26
C ASN A 238 -17.76 -16.26 -18.49
N LEU A 239 -17.69 -16.50 -17.18
CA LEU A 239 -16.53 -16.15 -16.34
C LEU A 239 -15.42 -17.20 -16.36
N SER A 240 -15.59 -18.33 -17.07
CA SER A 240 -14.56 -19.37 -17.13
C SER A 240 -13.22 -18.81 -17.65
N GLY A 241 -12.12 -19.28 -17.05
CA GLY A 241 -10.77 -18.75 -17.26
C GLY A 241 -10.40 -17.62 -16.30
N ASN A 242 -11.32 -17.17 -15.44
CA ASN A 242 -11.05 -16.17 -14.42
C ASN A 242 -10.86 -16.78 -13.04
N TYR A 243 -9.81 -16.35 -12.34
CA TYR A 243 -9.65 -16.61 -10.91
C TYR A 243 -10.50 -15.64 -10.06
N PRO A 244 -11.18 -16.10 -8.99
CA PRO A 244 -11.23 -17.47 -8.47
C PRO A 244 -12.37 -18.33 -9.04
N PHE A 245 -13.16 -17.83 -10.02
CA PHE A 245 -14.36 -18.52 -10.56
C PHE A 245 -14.12 -20.00 -10.87
N ASP A 246 -13.09 -20.33 -11.67
CA ASP A 246 -12.83 -21.74 -12.04
C ASP A 246 -12.51 -22.61 -10.82
N LYS A 247 -11.85 -22.04 -9.80
CA LYS A 247 -11.49 -22.78 -8.58
C LYS A 247 -12.71 -23.05 -7.71
N VAL A 248 -13.55 -22.03 -7.52
CA VAL A 248 -14.81 -22.18 -6.80
C VAL A 248 -15.72 -23.18 -7.52
N SER A 249 -15.81 -23.07 -8.85
CA SER A 249 -16.59 -24.01 -9.67
C SER A 249 -16.11 -25.45 -9.52
N ASN A 250 -14.80 -25.70 -9.60
CA ASN A 250 -14.25 -27.05 -9.42
C ASN A 250 -14.53 -27.62 -8.02
N VAL A 251 -14.40 -26.81 -6.97
CA VAL A 251 -14.63 -27.27 -5.59
C VAL A 251 -16.10 -27.65 -5.38
N ILE A 252 -17.01 -26.80 -5.86
CA ILE A 252 -18.45 -27.06 -5.76
C ILE A 252 -18.84 -28.28 -6.61
N ASN A 253 -18.29 -28.44 -7.82
CA ASN A 253 -18.57 -29.60 -8.65
C ASN A 253 -18.09 -30.89 -7.97
N ASN A 254 -16.85 -30.90 -7.46
CA ASN A 254 -16.30 -32.07 -6.77
C ASN A 254 -17.12 -32.47 -5.54
N ALA A 255 -17.52 -31.50 -4.71
CA ALA A 255 -18.34 -31.75 -3.52
C ALA A 255 -19.77 -32.23 -3.85
N LEU A 256 -20.21 -32.10 -5.10
CA LEU A 256 -21.53 -32.55 -5.55
C LEU A 256 -21.45 -33.82 -6.43
N ASP A 257 -20.25 -34.32 -6.74
CA ASP A 257 -20.03 -35.40 -7.71
C ASP A 257 -20.57 -36.76 -7.22
N ASP A 258 -20.48 -37.04 -5.92
CA ASP A 258 -20.98 -38.28 -5.32
C ASP A 258 -22.44 -38.17 -4.81
N GLY A 259 -23.01 -36.97 -4.89
CA GLY A 259 -24.38 -36.65 -4.46
C GLY A 259 -24.57 -36.54 -2.95
N ILE A 260 -23.49 -36.53 -2.15
CA ILE A 260 -23.53 -36.41 -0.69
C ILE A 260 -22.44 -35.42 -0.25
N ILE A 261 -22.83 -34.26 0.27
CA ILE A 261 -21.86 -33.32 0.84
C ILE A 261 -21.58 -33.71 2.29
N ASP A 262 -20.34 -34.10 2.60
CA ASP A 262 -19.94 -34.44 3.98
C ASP A 262 -19.36 -33.25 4.77
N GLN A 263 -19.21 -33.43 6.08
CA GLN A 263 -18.72 -32.38 6.97
C GLN A 263 -17.26 -31.97 6.68
N ASN A 264 -16.41 -32.90 6.24
CA ASN A 264 -15.03 -32.57 5.89
C ASN A 264 -15.00 -31.74 4.61
N GLU A 265 -15.85 -32.06 3.62
CA GLU A 265 -15.95 -31.28 2.38
C GLU A 265 -16.42 -29.85 2.64
N LEU A 266 -17.41 -29.67 3.54
CA LEU A 266 -17.86 -28.35 3.97
C LEU A 266 -16.75 -27.57 4.68
N GLU A 267 -15.98 -28.23 5.55
CA GLU A 267 -14.85 -27.60 6.25
C GLU A 267 -13.71 -27.22 5.29
N GLU A 268 -13.35 -28.10 4.36
CA GLU A 268 -12.34 -27.83 3.33
C GLU A 268 -12.78 -26.67 2.42
N MET A 269 -14.05 -26.64 2.03
CA MET A 269 -14.65 -25.56 1.24
C MET A 269 -14.61 -24.23 1.99
N LEU A 270 -14.98 -24.21 3.27
CA LEU A 270 -14.92 -23.03 4.13
C LEU A 270 -13.49 -22.48 4.24
N GLN A 271 -12.51 -23.34 4.48
CA GLN A 271 -11.10 -22.93 4.54
C GLN A 271 -10.63 -22.35 3.20
N LEU A 272 -11.02 -22.96 2.09
CA LEU A 272 -10.64 -22.49 0.77
C LEU A 272 -11.30 -21.15 0.42
N PHE A 273 -12.58 -20.96 0.75
CA PHE A 273 -13.28 -19.70 0.53
C PHE A 273 -12.72 -18.58 1.42
N LYS A 274 -12.42 -18.85 2.69
CA LYS A 274 -11.68 -17.93 3.57
C LYS A 274 -10.33 -17.54 2.95
N LYS A 275 -9.58 -18.51 2.41
CA LYS A 275 -8.31 -18.26 1.71
C LYS A 275 -8.49 -17.40 0.46
N PHE A 276 -9.54 -17.62 -0.31
CA PHE A 276 -9.87 -16.73 -1.42
C PHE A 276 -10.17 -15.34 -0.86
N LEU A 277 -11.15 -15.16 0.02
CA LEU A 277 -11.55 -13.84 0.52
C LEU A 277 -10.41 -13.05 1.18
N ASN A 278 -9.53 -13.72 1.91
CA ASN A 278 -8.39 -13.10 2.59
C ASN A 278 -7.09 -13.89 2.36
N PRO A 279 -6.45 -13.74 1.18
CA PRO A 279 -5.23 -14.46 0.84
C PRO A 279 -4.02 -13.95 1.64
N VAL A 280 -4.13 -12.78 2.26
CA VAL A 280 -3.06 -12.13 3.02
C VAL A 280 -3.02 -12.68 4.44
N GLU A 281 -4.16 -12.81 5.13
CA GLU A 281 -4.23 -13.47 6.45
C GLU A 281 -3.99 -14.97 6.38
N SER A 282 -4.51 -15.65 5.34
CA SER A 282 -4.32 -17.10 5.16
C SER A 282 -2.90 -17.49 4.70
N CYS A 283 -2.10 -16.53 4.23
CA CYS A 283 -0.68 -16.70 3.92
C CYS A 283 0.23 -16.13 5.03
N SER A 284 -0.32 -15.76 6.20
CA SER A 284 0.48 -15.33 7.34
C SER A 284 1.60 -16.33 7.59
N CYS A 285 2.81 -15.87 7.34
CA CYS A 285 4.00 -16.65 7.63
C CYS A 285 4.07 -16.81 9.15
N ASN A 286 4.27 -18.04 9.63
CA ASN A 286 4.67 -18.27 11.02
C ASN A 286 5.79 -17.29 11.37
N CYS A 287 5.56 -16.44 12.37
CA CYS A 287 6.36 -15.28 12.78
C CYS A 287 7.79 -15.62 13.32
N ASP A 288 8.27 -16.82 12.99
CA ASP A 288 9.59 -17.37 13.27
C ASP A 288 10.44 -17.62 12.01
N GLN A 289 9.89 -17.46 10.79
CA GLN A 289 10.67 -17.61 9.56
C GLN A 289 11.45 -16.33 9.21
N GLN A 290 12.78 -16.46 9.20
CA GLN A 290 13.69 -15.41 8.73
C GLN A 290 13.49 -15.17 7.21
N ILE A 291 13.12 -13.95 6.82
CA ILE A 291 12.97 -13.58 5.40
C ILE A 291 14.36 -13.28 4.80
N ASP A 292 14.82 -14.12 3.87
CA ASP A 292 16.03 -13.84 3.07
C ASP A 292 15.65 -13.07 1.81
N LEU A 293 16.16 -11.85 1.66
CA LEU A 293 15.92 -10.98 0.50
C LEU A 293 17.10 -10.95 -0.49
N TYR A 294 18.23 -11.57 -0.17
CA TYR A 294 19.41 -11.45 -1.00
C TYR A 294 19.25 -12.15 -2.36
N ASN A 295 19.46 -11.42 -3.47
CA ASN A 295 19.23 -11.87 -4.85
C ASN A 295 17.78 -12.30 -5.15
N LYS A 296 16.81 -11.85 -4.34
CA LYS A 296 15.39 -12.18 -4.51
C LYS A 296 14.67 -11.15 -5.33
N ILE A 297 13.65 -11.56 -6.07
CA ILE A 297 12.78 -10.67 -6.85
C ILE A 297 11.53 -10.37 -6.04
N VAL A 298 11.33 -9.10 -5.74
CA VAL A 298 10.23 -8.62 -4.90
C VAL A 298 9.27 -7.77 -5.73
N CYS A 299 7.97 -7.97 -5.53
CA CYS A 299 6.93 -7.09 -6.06
C CYS A 299 6.18 -6.43 -4.90
N LEU A 300 6.04 -5.11 -4.96
CA LEU A 300 5.24 -4.36 -4.00
C LEU A 300 3.82 -4.13 -4.53
N THR A 301 2.83 -4.21 -3.67
CA THR A 301 1.42 -3.94 -3.97
C THR A 301 0.71 -3.30 -2.78
N GLY A 302 -0.36 -2.54 -3.01
CA GLY A 302 -1.05 -1.79 -1.94
C GLY A 302 -0.37 -0.48 -1.53
N GLU A 303 -0.98 0.21 -0.56
CA GLU A 303 -0.41 1.39 0.10
C GLU A 303 0.27 0.97 1.41
N PHE A 304 1.41 1.59 1.70
CA PHE A 304 2.26 1.19 2.83
C PHE A 304 2.08 2.17 3.99
N SER A 305 1.84 1.65 5.19
CA SER A 305 1.60 2.49 6.39
C SER A 305 2.88 2.98 7.04
N PHE A 306 3.95 2.18 6.94
CA PHE A 306 5.15 2.39 7.72
C PHE A 306 6.11 3.35 7.02
N LEU A 307 6.24 3.24 5.70
CA LEU A 307 7.07 4.11 4.87
C LEU A 307 6.37 4.44 3.56
N GLU A 308 6.67 5.63 3.03
CA GLU A 308 6.37 5.93 1.63
C GLU A 308 6.96 4.84 0.73
N ARG A 309 6.19 4.43 -0.29
CA ARG A 309 6.55 3.34 -1.20
C ARG A 309 7.98 3.44 -1.74
N ASN A 310 8.43 4.62 -2.16
CA ASN A 310 9.78 4.83 -2.67
C ASN A 310 10.86 4.55 -1.61
N LYS A 311 10.61 4.94 -0.35
CA LYS A 311 11.52 4.67 0.78
C LYS A 311 11.53 3.18 1.11
N PHE A 312 10.39 2.51 1.01
CA PHE A 312 10.27 1.07 1.20
C PHE A 312 10.98 0.27 0.09
N GLU A 313 10.85 0.68 -1.18
CA GLU A 313 11.60 0.12 -2.31
C GLU A 313 13.11 0.28 -2.13
N ASN A 314 13.55 1.45 -1.66
CA ASN A 314 14.95 1.69 -1.35
C ASN A 314 15.44 0.80 -0.20
N ALA A 315 14.66 0.62 0.85
CA ALA A 315 15.00 -0.27 1.96
C ALA A 315 15.18 -1.72 1.50
N ILE A 316 14.26 -2.24 0.70
CA ILE A 316 14.34 -3.61 0.14
C ILE A 316 15.51 -3.75 -0.84
N THR A 317 15.79 -2.73 -1.63
CA THR A 317 16.95 -2.72 -2.53
C THR A 317 18.26 -2.67 -1.74
N SER A 318 18.28 -1.89 -0.65
CA SER A 318 19.36 -1.89 0.33
C SER A 318 19.46 -3.20 1.12
N LEU A 319 18.58 -4.17 0.87
CA LEU A 319 18.63 -5.54 1.38
C LEU A 319 19.09 -6.57 0.34
N GLY A 320 19.43 -6.14 -0.87
CA GLY A 320 19.94 -7.00 -1.93
C GLY A 320 18.85 -7.68 -2.76
N ALA A 321 17.58 -7.34 -2.51
CA ALA A 321 16.48 -7.72 -3.38
C ALA A 321 16.38 -6.80 -4.59
N THR A 322 15.82 -7.31 -5.68
CA THR A 322 15.46 -6.54 -6.87
C THR A 322 13.96 -6.31 -6.89
N VAL A 323 13.54 -5.06 -6.76
CA VAL A 323 12.12 -4.71 -6.90
C VAL A 323 11.72 -4.70 -8.38
N LYS A 324 10.63 -5.40 -8.72
CA LYS A 324 10.03 -5.43 -10.06
C LYS A 324 8.58 -4.97 -10.02
N PRO A 325 8.09 -4.32 -11.10
CA PRO A 325 6.74 -3.79 -11.13
C PRO A 325 5.68 -4.89 -11.27
N ASN A 326 6.00 -6.02 -11.90
CA ASN A 326 5.06 -7.07 -12.26
C ASN A 326 5.43 -8.42 -11.64
N VAL A 327 4.42 -9.17 -11.22
CA VAL A 327 4.57 -10.54 -10.72
C VAL A 327 4.78 -11.50 -11.89
N THR A 328 5.80 -12.34 -11.79
CA THR A 328 6.20 -13.31 -12.83
C THR A 328 6.57 -14.65 -12.19
N LYS A 329 6.81 -15.69 -12.99
CA LYS A 329 7.33 -16.99 -12.49
C LYS A 329 8.68 -16.90 -11.75
N LYS A 330 9.41 -15.78 -11.89
CA LYS A 330 10.68 -15.53 -11.18
C LYS A 330 10.50 -14.72 -9.90
N THR A 331 9.30 -14.24 -9.61
CA THR A 331 9.03 -13.46 -8.39
C THR A 331 9.14 -14.38 -7.19
N ASP A 332 9.92 -13.99 -6.18
CA ASP A 332 10.05 -14.73 -4.93
C ASP A 332 9.02 -14.23 -3.91
N TYR A 333 8.89 -12.90 -3.76
CA TYR A 333 8.01 -12.30 -2.76
C TYR A 333 7.07 -11.26 -3.36
N VAL A 334 5.84 -11.24 -2.86
CA VAL A 334 4.87 -10.16 -3.07
C VAL A 334 4.53 -9.54 -1.72
N ILE A 335 5.02 -8.32 -1.49
CA ILE A 335 4.78 -7.61 -0.22
C ILE A 335 3.56 -6.70 -0.38
N VAL A 336 2.63 -6.85 0.55
CA VAL A 336 1.32 -6.19 0.53
C VAL A 336 1.29 -5.11 1.62
N GLY A 337 1.27 -3.83 1.22
CA GLY A 337 1.20 -2.68 2.12
C GLY A 337 -0.06 -2.69 2.99
N SER A 338 0.04 -2.38 4.28
CA SER A 338 -1.00 -2.49 5.31
C SER A 338 -2.04 -1.35 5.33
N LEU A 339 -1.77 -0.22 4.66
CA LEU A 339 -2.83 0.72 4.34
C LEU A 339 -3.61 0.09 3.20
N GLY A 340 -4.68 -0.60 3.56
CA GLY A 340 -5.59 -1.13 2.57
C GLY A 340 -5.98 -0.01 1.62
N SER A 341 -5.84 -0.24 0.32
CA SER A 341 -6.57 0.61 -0.62
C SER A 341 -8.05 0.40 -0.34
N GLN A 342 -8.89 1.42 -0.49
CA GLN A 342 -10.36 1.26 -0.54
C GLN A 342 -10.83 0.32 -1.69
N ASN A 343 -9.90 -0.27 -2.44
CA ASN A 343 -10.13 -1.34 -3.42
C ASN A 343 -9.90 -2.75 -2.84
N TRP A 344 -9.43 -2.90 -1.61
CA TRP A 344 -9.41 -4.21 -0.92
C TRP A 344 -10.82 -4.61 -0.51
N SER A 345 -11.60 -3.62 -0.11
CA SER A 345 -13.06 -3.60 -0.08
C SER A 345 -13.70 -3.55 -1.47
N THR A 346 -13.07 -4.11 -2.50
CA THR A 346 -13.73 -4.45 -3.79
C THR A 346 -13.42 -5.86 -4.24
N GLY A 347 -12.71 -6.62 -3.41
CA GLY A 347 -12.49 -8.01 -3.64
C GLY A 347 -11.55 -8.41 -4.78
N ASN A 348 -11.14 -7.44 -5.60
CA ASN A 348 -9.92 -7.55 -6.37
C ASN A 348 -8.72 -7.49 -5.43
N TYR A 349 -8.12 -8.63 -5.12
CA TYR A 349 -6.68 -8.63 -4.85
C TYR A 349 -6.04 -8.02 -6.09
N GLY A 350 -5.61 -6.76 -6.00
CA GLY A 350 -5.18 -6.00 -7.19
C GLY A 350 -4.24 -6.84 -8.05
N ASN A 351 -4.31 -6.72 -9.38
CA ASN A 351 -3.76 -7.65 -10.40
C ASN A 351 -2.48 -8.44 -10.05
N LYS A 352 -1.56 -7.87 -9.27
CA LYS A 352 -0.37 -8.54 -8.74
C LYS A 352 -0.66 -9.69 -7.77
N ILE A 353 -1.59 -9.51 -6.82
CA ILE A 353 -1.96 -10.56 -5.86
C ILE A 353 -2.73 -11.68 -6.55
N LYS A 354 -3.71 -11.35 -7.42
CA LYS A 354 -4.36 -12.33 -8.30
C LYS A 354 -3.31 -13.15 -9.06
N LYS A 355 -2.32 -12.47 -9.66
CA LYS A 355 -1.25 -13.15 -10.39
C LYS A 355 -0.35 -14.01 -9.51
N ALA A 356 -0.09 -13.59 -8.27
CA ALA A 356 0.69 -14.37 -7.31
C ALA A 356 -0.04 -15.65 -6.92
N MET A 357 -1.35 -15.57 -6.64
CA MET A 357 -2.19 -16.72 -6.33
C MET A 357 -2.24 -17.73 -7.48
N GLU A 358 -2.45 -17.27 -8.71
CA GLU A 358 -2.39 -18.13 -9.91
C GLU A 358 -1.05 -18.88 -10.02
N LEU A 359 0.08 -18.24 -9.68
CA LEU A 359 1.40 -18.87 -9.73
C LEU A 359 1.62 -19.86 -8.60
N ILE A 360 1.14 -19.57 -7.39
CA ILE A 360 1.18 -20.47 -6.23
C ILE A 360 0.41 -21.76 -6.55
N ASP A 361 -0.78 -21.64 -7.13
CA ASP A 361 -1.58 -22.80 -7.56
C ASP A 361 -0.92 -23.60 -8.69
N GLN A 362 -0.04 -22.98 -9.49
CA GLN A 362 0.80 -23.64 -10.49
C GLN A 362 2.06 -24.30 -9.88
N GLY A 363 2.22 -24.28 -8.56
CA GLY A 363 3.37 -24.82 -7.85
C GLY A 363 4.62 -23.92 -7.90
N CYS A 364 4.49 -22.64 -8.24
CA CYS A 364 5.59 -21.70 -8.14
C CYS A 364 5.78 -21.29 -6.67
N GLY A 365 7.03 -21.18 -6.22
CA GLY A 365 7.38 -20.82 -4.84
C GLY A 365 7.23 -19.32 -4.51
N VAL A 366 6.23 -18.64 -5.06
CA VAL A 366 5.95 -17.24 -4.73
C VAL A 366 5.38 -17.17 -3.31
N GLN A 367 5.84 -16.25 -2.48
CA GLN A 367 5.29 -16.01 -1.15
C GLN A 367 4.65 -14.62 -1.07
N ILE A 368 3.44 -14.55 -0.51
CA ILE A 368 2.73 -13.28 -0.26
C ILE A 368 2.93 -12.92 1.20
N ILE A 369 3.45 -11.72 1.48
CA ILE A 369 3.82 -11.30 2.84
C ILE A 369 3.13 -9.97 3.17
N PRO A 370 2.34 -9.89 4.25
CA PRO A 370 1.79 -8.62 4.75
C PRO A 370 2.89 -7.65 5.18
N GLU A 371 2.67 -6.34 5.06
CA GLU A 371 3.65 -5.33 5.50
C GLU A 371 4.00 -5.49 6.98
N ASN A 372 3.03 -5.77 7.85
CA ASN A 372 3.28 -5.93 9.29
C ASN A 372 4.22 -7.12 9.56
N ASP A 373 3.94 -8.28 8.97
CA ASP A 373 4.76 -9.48 9.09
C ASP A 373 6.16 -9.27 8.51
N PHE A 374 6.24 -8.57 7.37
CA PHE A 374 7.51 -8.20 6.76
C PHE A 374 8.34 -7.30 7.69
N ILE A 375 7.70 -6.29 8.30
CA ILE A 375 8.35 -5.39 9.26
C ILE A 375 8.74 -6.14 10.54
N GLU A 376 7.91 -7.05 11.05
CA GLU A 376 8.21 -7.86 12.22
C GLU A 376 9.39 -8.81 11.96
N ALA A 377 9.41 -9.47 10.80
CA ALA A 377 10.52 -10.33 10.38
C ALA A 377 11.83 -9.54 10.19
N LEU A 378 11.74 -8.25 9.80
CA LEU A 378 12.88 -7.34 9.79
C LEU A 378 13.26 -6.84 11.21
N GLY A 379 12.28 -6.75 12.11
CA GLY A 379 12.41 -6.23 13.48
C GLY A 379 12.94 -7.25 14.50
N LYS A 380 12.79 -8.56 14.25
CA LYS A 380 13.37 -9.62 15.10
C LYS A 380 14.86 -9.88 14.86
N GLY A 381 15.48 -9.17 13.91
CA GLY A 381 16.93 -9.20 13.73
C GLY A 381 17.41 -8.12 12.78
N ASN A 382 17.84 -6.99 13.34
CA ASN A 382 18.66 -5.97 12.68
C ASN A 382 18.19 -5.58 11.27
N LEU A 383 17.32 -4.59 11.11
CA LEU A 383 17.36 -3.79 9.88
C LEU A 383 16.90 -2.35 9.97
N ARG A 384 17.75 -1.55 9.36
CA ARG A 384 17.78 -0.10 9.30
C ARG A 384 16.78 0.35 8.24
N LEU A 385 15.58 0.68 8.67
CA LEU A 385 14.60 1.42 7.87
C LEU A 385 14.91 2.92 7.91
N ASP A 386 16.17 3.27 7.68
CA ASP A 386 16.56 4.65 7.45
C ASP A 386 17.15 4.69 6.03
N PRO A 387 16.49 5.38 5.07
CA PRO A 387 17.00 5.57 3.73
C PRO A 387 18.20 6.52 3.81
N TYR A 388 19.30 6.05 4.40
CA TYR A 388 20.53 6.82 4.45
C TYR A 388 20.94 7.11 3.01
N ASN A 389 21.17 8.37 2.72
CA ASN A 389 21.85 8.74 1.50
C ASN A 389 23.25 8.11 1.58
N ILE A 390 23.48 7.06 0.78
CA ILE A 390 24.75 6.31 0.77
C ILE A 390 25.91 7.27 0.46
N GLU A 391 25.68 8.31 -0.34
CA GLU A 391 26.67 9.37 -0.54
C GLU A 391 26.98 10.08 0.79
N GLN A 392 25.98 10.43 1.61
CA GLN A 392 26.23 11.05 2.91
C GLN A 392 26.98 10.12 3.87
N ILE A 393 26.70 8.81 3.88
CA ILE A 393 27.48 7.86 4.69
C ILE A 393 28.94 7.85 4.22
N ILE A 394 29.16 7.68 2.92
CA ILE A 394 30.50 7.63 2.33
C ILE A 394 31.28 8.92 2.64
N HIS A 395 30.67 10.09 2.42
CA HIS A 395 31.29 11.36 2.76
C HIS A 395 31.54 11.47 4.27
N SER A 396 30.55 11.22 5.13
CA SER A 396 30.71 11.38 6.58
C SER A 396 31.80 10.48 7.17
N VAL A 397 31.87 9.22 6.73
CA VAL A 397 32.87 8.25 7.21
C VAL A 397 34.26 8.66 6.74
N ASN A 398 34.41 8.95 5.45
CA ASN A 398 35.72 9.20 4.86
C ASN A 398 36.24 10.62 5.20
N ASP A 399 35.38 11.63 5.21
CA ASP A 399 35.76 13.01 5.52
C ASP A 399 36.21 13.15 6.97
N ASN A 400 35.63 12.36 7.90
CA ASN A 400 36.13 12.26 9.27
C ASN A 400 37.56 11.70 9.31
N VAL A 401 37.87 10.66 8.53
CA VAL A 401 39.23 10.10 8.43
C VAL A 401 40.20 11.11 7.81
N ILE A 402 39.76 11.85 6.78
CA ILE A 402 40.55 12.87 6.08
C ILE A 402 40.91 14.04 7.04
N LEU A 403 39.92 14.54 7.79
CA LEU A 403 40.10 15.62 8.77
C LEU A 403 41.07 15.24 9.89
N GLN A 404 40.98 14.01 10.40
CA GLN A 404 41.88 13.52 11.45
C GLN A 404 43.34 13.34 10.99
N LYS A 405 43.56 13.19 9.68
CA LYS A 405 44.89 12.91 9.09
C LYS A 405 45.48 14.11 8.34
N ASP A 406 44.89 15.30 8.46
CA ASP A 406 45.38 16.57 7.91
C ASP A 406 45.57 16.54 6.37
N LEU A 407 44.76 15.73 5.68
CA LEU A 407 44.77 15.63 4.22
C LEU A 407 43.89 16.72 3.60
N LYS A 408 44.31 17.24 2.44
CA LYS A 408 43.45 18.15 1.67
C LYS A 408 42.32 17.35 1.03
N GLN A 409 41.10 17.89 1.05
CA GLN A 409 39.94 17.28 0.38
C GLN A 409 40.19 17.00 -1.11
N SER A 410 41.14 17.69 -1.75
CA SER A 410 41.60 17.42 -3.12
C SER A 410 42.33 16.08 -3.33
N ASP A 411 42.76 15.41 -2.27
CA ASP A 411 43.46 14.11 -2.36
C ASP A 411 42.48 12.94 -2.46
N VAL A 412 41.27 13.05 -1.88
CA VAL A 412 40.22 12.02 -1.97
C VAL A 412 39.09 12.50 -2.88
N LEU A 413 38.82 11.75 -3.95
CA LEU A 413 37.80 12.09 -4.94
C LEU A 413 36.66 11.07 -4.90
N TYR A 414 35.44 11.58 -4.91
CA TYR A 414 34.20 10.82 -5.07
C TYR A 414 33.73 10.97 -6.50
N LYS A 415 33.60 9.85 -7.22
CA LYS A 415 33.11 9.85 -8.60
C LYS A 415 31.89 8.97 -8.76
N THR A 416 30.76 9.57 -9.09
CA THR A 416 29.54 8.87 -9.51
C THR A 416 29.70 8.41 -10.97
N ASN A 417 29.51 7.12 -11.20
CA ASN A 417 29.64 6.49 -12.53
C ASN A 417 28.27 6.39 -13.22
N SER A 418 28.28 6.12 -14.53
CA SER A 418 27.05 5.99 -15.34
C SER A 418 26.16 4.81 -14.93
N ASP A 419 26.71 3.81 -14.26
CA ASP A 419 25.98 2.67 -13.69
C ASP A 419 25.34 3.00 -12.32
N GLY A 420 25.50 4.24 -11.83
CA GLY A 420 25.02 4.68 -10.52
C GLY A 420 25.93 4.32 -9.36
N SER A 421 27.07 3.68 -9.57
CA SER A 421 28.03 3.40 -8.49
C SER A 421 28.89 4.62 -8.14
N ILE A 422 29.37 4.66 -6.90
CA ILE A 422 30.30 5.67 -6.40
C ILE A 422 31.68 5.03 -6.27
N SER A 423 32.68 5.66 -6.87
CA SER A 423 34.09 5.31 -6.69
C SER A 423 34.76 6.27 -5.74
N VAL A 424 35.39 5.73 -4.69
CA VAL A 424 36.22 6.49 -3.75
C VAL A 424 37.68 6.31 -4.13
N LEU A 425 38.33 7.42 -4.48
CA LEU A 425 39.64 7.45 -5.10
C LEU A 425 40.60 8.27 -4.24
N LEU A 426 41.80 7.77 -3.99
CA LEU A 426 42.91 8.57 -3.43
C LEU A 426 43.87 8.90 -4.57
N ARG A 427 43.97 10.19 -4.94
CA ARG A 427 44.82 10.69 -6.04
C ARG A 427 44.63 9.91 -7.37
N ASN A 428 43.37 9.57 -7.68
CA ASN A 428 42.93 8.73 -8.82
C ASN A 428 43.18 7.22 -8.71
N VAL A 429 43.68 6.72 -7.57
CA VAL A 429 43.75 5.29 -7.28
C VAL A 429 42.46 4.84 -6.62
N LEU A 430 41.77 3.87 -7.22
CA LEU A 430 40.55 3.32 -6.65
C LEU A 430 40.87 2.61 -5.33
N MET A 431 40.27 3.11 -4.25
CA MET A 431 40.30 2.44 -2.95
C MET A 431 39.18 1.42 -2.89
N TYR A 432 37.94 1.87 -3.12
CA TYR A 432 36.78 1.01 -3.22
C TYR A 432 35.67 1.63 -4.08
N LYS A 433 34.79 0.77 -4.58
CA LYS A 433 33.61 1.13 -5.39
C LYS A 433 32.35 0.52 -4.78
N ILE A 434 31.29 1.29 -4.66
CA ILE A 434 30.04 0.89 -4.00
C ILE A 434 28.84 1.32 -4.85
N ASP A 435 27.73 0.60 -4.77
CA ASP A 435 26.48 0.99 -5.42
C ASP A 435 25.83 2.15 -4.64
N SER A 436 25.46 3.25 -5.32
CA SER A 436 24.77 4.37 -4.63
C SER A 436 23.36 3.99 -4.15
N LYS A 437 22.80 2.88 -4.65
CA LYS A 437 21.47 2.39 -4.29
C LYS A 437 21.49 1.36 -3.16
N SER A 438 22.64 0.76 -2.86
CA SER A 438 22.75 -0.28 -1.85
C SER A 438 24.16 -0.38 -1.26
N ILE A 439 24.25 -0.37 0.07
CA ILE A 439 25.53 -0.51 0.78
C ILE A 439 26.00 -1.98 0.85
N ASN A 440 25.20 -2.93 0.37
CA ASN A 440 25.37 -4.38 0.61
C ASN A 440 26.53 -5.02 -0.11
N SER A 441 27.22 -4.27 -0.96
CA SER A 441 28.46 -4.76 -1.50
C SER A 441 29.43 -3.64 -1.80
N VAL A 442 30.70 -3.95 -1.60
CA VAL A 442 31.79 -3.07 -1.97
C VAL A 442 32.80 -3.85 -2.81
N ILE A 443 33.27 -3.22 -3.87
CA ILE A 443 34.33 -3.74 -4.73
C ILE A 443 35.63 -3.10 -4.28
N ILE A 444 36.62 -3.93 -4.00
CA ILE A 444 37.92 -3.53 -3.49
C ILE A 444 39.03 -4.34 -4.17
N LYS A 445 40.25 -3.80 -4.22
CA LYS A 445 41.41 -4.54 -4.70
C LYS A 445 41.72 -5.72 -3.78
N GLU A 446 42.08 -6.85 -4.37
CA GLU A 446 42.39 -8.09 -3.64
C GLU A 446 43.51 -7.88 -2.59
N ASN A 447 44.58 -7.17 -2.96
CA ASN A 447 45.70 -6.91 -2.06
C ASN A 447 45.31 -6.06 -0.86
N THR A 448 44.37 -5.12 -1.05
CA THR A 448 43.81 -4.29 0.00
C THR A 448 42.87 -5.13 0.88
N LEU A 449 42.00 -5.96 0.29
CA LEU A 449 41.10 -6.85 1.02
C LEU A 449 41.84 -7.77 2.01
N LYS A 450 43.00 -8.32 1.59
CA LYS A 450 43.82 -9.23 2.43
C LYS A 450 44.31 -8.62 3.75
N GLN A 451 44.14 -7.31 3.94
CA GLN A 451 44.62 -6.57 5.10
C GLN A 451 43.55 -6.39 6.18
N PHE A 452 42.30 -6.76 5.89
CA PHE A 452 41.17 -6.52 6.79
C PHE A 452 40.42 -7.80 7.13
N ASN A 453 39.92 -7.85 8.35
CA ASN A 453 38.91 -8.81 8.73
C ASN A 453 37.56 -8.30 8.25
N LEU A 454 36.80 -9.16 7.58
CA LEU A 454 35.46 -8.81 7.16
C LEU A 454 34.50 -8.80 8.35
N PRO A 455 33.53 -7.87 8.38
CA PRO A 455 32.45 -7.91 9.36
C PRO A 455 31.79 -9.30 9.42
N CYS A 456 31.42 -9.76 10.62
CA CYS A 456 30.78 -11.06 10.79
C CYS A 456 29.49 -11.14 9.96
N GLY A 457 29.37 -12.18 9.11
CA GLY A 457 28.29 -12.27 8.14
C GLY A 457 28.60 -11.69 6.76
N SER A 458 29.83 -11.25 6.49
CA SER A 458 30.25 -10.86 5.15
C SER A 458 30.79 -12.05 4.33
N LYS A 459 30.61 -12.00 3.01
CA LYS A 459 31.21 -12.93 2.06
C LYS A 459 32.11 -12.18 1.09
N SER A 460 33.16 -12.82 0.56
CA SER A 460 33.99 -12.24 -0.50
C SER A 460 34.04 -13.15 -1.73
N GLU A 461 33.94 -12.54 -2.91
CA GLU A 461 33.96 -13.24 -4.19
C GLU A 461 34.94 -12.56 -5.14
N THR A 462 35.77 -13.34 -5.83
CA THR A 462 36.70 -12.82 -6.84
C THR A 462 35.95 -12.48 -8.13
N ILE A 463 36.15 -11.27 -8.65
CA ILE A 463 35.48 -10.82 -9.88
C ILE A 463 36.23 -11.38 -11.08
N LYS A 464 35.67 -12.42 -11.74
CA LYS A 464 36.31 -13.15 -12.84
C LYS A 464 36.73 -12.27 -14.03
N SER A 465 36.03 -11.17 -14.30
CA SER A 465 36.32 -10.24 -15.40
C SER A 465 37.41 -9.22 -15.08
N SER A 466 37.90 -9.17 -13.83
CA SER A 466 38.70 -8.07 -13.32
C SER A 466 39.85 -8.63 -12.45
N ASN A 467 40.97 -8.98 -13.08
CA ASN A 467 42.14 -9.50 -12.35
C ASN A 467 42.52 -8.55 -11.19
N GLY A 468 42.51 -9.06 -9.96
CA GLY A 468 42.91 -8.34 -8.75
C GLY A 468 41.81 -7.55 -8.03
N PHE A 469 40.52 -7.79 -8.31
CA PHE A 469 39.41 -7.21 -7.55
C PHE A 469 38.48 -8.27 -6.93
N ASN A 470 38.00 -7.97 -5.74
CA ASN A 470 37.03 -8.76 -5.01
C ASN A 470 35.79 -7.93 -4.71
N LYS A 471 34.63 -8.59 -4.75
CA LYS A 471 33.37 -8.06 -4.25
C LYS A 471 33.15 -8.60 -2.85
N ILE A 472 33.12 -7.72 -1.85
CA ILE A 472 32.64 -8.03 -0.52
C ILE A 472 31.12 -7.86 -0.55
N ILE A 473 30.39 -8.83 -0.01
CA ILE A 473 28.94 -8.85 0.13
C ILE A 473 28.64 -8.83 1.62
N PHE A 474 27.91 -7.82 2.09
CA PHE A 474 27.43 -7.72 3.46
C PHE A 474 26.05 -8.36 3.54
N LEU A 475 25.91 -9.44 4.29
CA LEU A 475 24.60 -10.05 4.52
C LEU A 475 23.75 -9.14 5.45
N PRO A 476 22.41 -9.29 5.44
CA PRO A 476 21.51 -8.38 6.14
C PRO A 476 21.80 -8.20 7.64
N GLN A 477 22.35 -9.21 8.30
CA GLN A 477 22.71 -9.20 9.72
C GLN A 477 23.98 -8.39 10.06
N VAL A 478 24.76 -7.95 9.07
CA VAL A 478 26.00 -7.20 9.30
C VAL A 478 25.66 -5.80 9.82
N ASN A 479 26.20 -5.43 10.99
CA ASN A 479 25.97 -4.12 11.58
C ASN A 479 26.58 -3.02 10.70
N ILE A 480 25.83 -1.94 10.43
CA ILE A 480 26.37 -0.80 9.67
C ILE A 480 27.63 -0.21 10.30
N GLU A 481 27.73 -0.17 11.63
CA GLU A 481 28.86 0.52 12.25
C GLU A 481 30.14 -0.27 11.95
N ASP A 482 30.03 -1.59 11.78
CA ASP A 482 31.11 -2.42 11.27
C ASP A 482 31.41 -2.18 9.78
N ILE A 483 30.39 -1.92 8.94
CA ILE A 483 30.58 -1.55 7.53
C ILE A 483 31.25 -0.18 7.40
N LYS A 484 30.79 0.82 8.15
CA LYS A 484 31.38 2.16 8.22
C LYS A 484 32.81 2.08 8.72
N LYS A 485 33.06 1.28 9.77
CA LYS A 485 34.39 1.03 10.29
C LYS A 485 35.29 0.41 9.23
N LEU A 486 34.83 -0.60 8.50
CA LEU A 486 35.57 -1.19 7.39
C LEU A 486 35.91 -0.14 6.31
N PHE A 487 34.96 0.73 5.93
CA PHE A 487 35.23 1.81 4.97
C PHE A 487 36.29 2.79 5.47
N ALA A 488 36.20 3.21 6.73
CA ALA A 488 37.21 4.05 7.37
C ALA A 488 38.60 3.38 7.38
N GLU A 489 38.66 2.11 7.75
CA GLU A 489 39.89 1.31 7.78
C GLU A 489 40.51 1.16 6.38
N ILE A 490 39.68 0.95 5.34
CA ILE A 490 40.15 0.91 3.94
C ILE A 490 40.76 2.26 3.53
N VAL A 491 40.11 3.37 3.88
CA VAL A 491 40.62 4.72 3.58
C VAL A 491 41.93 4.97 4.29
N GLU A 492 41.98 4.70 5.60
CA GLU A 492 43.16 4.90 6.42
C GLU A 492 44.34 4.06 5.94
N TYR A 493 44.12 2.79 5.62
CA TYR A 493 45.15 1.92 5.05
C TYR A 493 45.65 2.44 3.71
N ASN A 494 44.76 2.86 2.80
CA ASN A 494 45.18 3.37 1.50
C ASN A 494 45.92 4.69 1.63
N ILE A 495 45.61 5.54 2.62
CA ILE A 495 46.38 6.74 2.96
C ILE A 495 47.78 6.37 3.46
N PHE A 496 47.87 5.45 4.42
CA PHE A 496 49.14 5.07 5.06
C PHE A 496 50.07 4.32 4.10
N ASN A 497 49.50 3.45 3.27
CA ASN A 497 50.23 2.62 2.31
C ASN A 497 50.23 3.22 0.91
N PHE A 498 49.81 4.48 0.75
CA PHE A 498 50.11 5.23 -0.46
C PHE A 498 51.61 5.49 -0.50
N SER A 499 52.38 4.51 -0.97
CA SER A 499 53.78 4.73 -1.29
C SER A 499 53.82 5.84 -2.34
N THR A 500 54.69 6.82 -2.11
CA THR A 500 54.92 7.98 -2.98
C THR A 500 55.62 7.60 -4.27
N ASP A 501 55.16 6.57 -4.97
CA ASP A 501 55.65 6.23 -6.31
C ASP A 501 54.65 6.73 -7.35
N PHE A 502 54.87 8.00 -7.73
CA PHE A 502 54.22 8.67 -8.83
C PHE A 502 54.38 7.86 -10.12
N PHE A 503 53.28 7.39 -10.71
CA PHE A 503 53.33 6.67 -11.98
C PHE A 503 52.96 7.58 -13.15
N GLY A 504 53.66 7.42 -14.27
CA GLY A 504 53.23 7.98 -15.54
C GLY A 504 52.24 7.04 -16.21
N CYS A 505 51.08 7.59 -16.60
CA CYS A 505 49.96 6.88 -17.22
C CYS A 505 50.31 5.98 -18.42
N CYS A 506 51.41 6.25 -19.11
CA CYS A 506 51.90 5.41 -20.20
C CYS A 506 53.38 5.68 -20.43
N ALA A 507 54.10 4.71 -21.02
CA ALA A 507 55.47 4.89 -21.48
C ALA A 507 55.60 5.84 -22.70
N LEU A 508 54.51 6.46 -23.16
CA LEU A 508 54.44 7.31 -24.35
C LEU A 508 54.86 8.76 -24.06
N TYR A 509 55.88 8.94 -23.21
CA TYR A 509 56.33 10.26 -22.78
C TYR A 509 56.81 11.10 -23.97
N GLU A 510 57.53 10.50 -24.91
CA GLU A 510 58.02 11.19 -26.10
C GLU A 510 56.87 11.65 -27.01
N SER A 511 55.88 10.79 -27.27
CA SER A 511 54.72 11.15 -28.07
C SER A 511 53.87 12.26 -27.42
N CYS A 512 53.66 12.20 -26.10
CA CYS A 512 52.97 13.28 -25.37
C CYS A 512 53.78 14.59 -25.41
N SER A 513 55.11 14.52 -25.43
CA SER A 513 56.00 15.68 -25.55
C SER A 513 55.93 16.33 -26.91
N ASN A 514 55.92 15.50 -27.96
CA ASN A 514 55.82 15.96 -29.34
C ASN A 514 54.49 16.70 -29.57
N GLU A 515 53.41 16.18 -29.00
CA GLU A 515 52.06 16.76 -29.10
C GLU A 515 51.80 17.88 -28.08
N LYS A 516 52.74 18.14 -27.16
CA LYS A 516 52.62 19.11 -26.05
C LYS A 516 51.36 18.94 -25.19
N LYS A 517 50.77 17.74 -25.20
CA LYS A 517 49.56 17.38 -24.48
C LYS A 517 49.56 15.89 -24.21
N CYS A 518 48.81 15.46 -23.20
CA CYS A 518 48.60 14.03 -22.99
C CYS A 518 47.76 13.45 -24.13
N ILE A 519 48.28 12.40 -24.78
CA ILE A 519 47.59 11.69 -25.87
C ILE A 519 46.95 10.37 -25.41
N HIS A 520 46.89 10.14 -24.10
CA HIS A 520 46.32 8.92 -23.56
C HIS A 520 44.81 8.85 -23.88
N ASN A 521 44.38 7.76 -24.51
CA ASN A 521 43.03 7.61 -25.04
C ASN A 521 41.95 7.66 -23.95
N ASP A 522 42.24 7.14 -22.77
CA ASP A 522 41.39 7.28 -21.59
C ASP A 522 41.74 8.59 -20.84
N LYS A 523 40.88 9.60 -21.03
CA LYS A 523 41.04 10.94 -20.43
C LYS A 523 40.90 10.92 -18.90
N LEU A 524 40.14 9.97 -18.36
CA LEU A 524 39.92 9.83 -16.93
C LEU A 524 41.12 9.14 -16.28
N TYR A 525 41.67 8.11 -16.91
CA TYR A 525 42.93 7.49 -16.48
C TYR A 525 44.12 8.46 -16.58
N ALA A 526 44.11 9.31 -17.60
CA ALA A 526 45.14 10.32 -17.81
C ALA A 526 45.20 11.40 -16.70
N THR A 527 44.16 11.58 -15.87
CA THR A 527 44.17 12.61 -14.80
C THR A 527 45.17 12.30 -13.69
N GLY A 528 45.49 11.02 -13.45
CA GLY A 528 46.50 10.58 -12.48
C GLY A 528 47.95 10.70 -12.97
N CYS A 529 48.16 11.12 -14.22
CA CYS A 529 49.45 11.10 -14.88
C CYS A 529 50.32 12.32 -14.54
N PHE A 530 51.44 12.12 -13.85
CA PHE A 530 52.35 13.24 -13.52
C PHE A 530 52.90 13.95 -14.77
N TYR A 531 53.22 13.20 -15.83
CA TYR A 531 53.78 13.81 -17.04
C TYR A 531 52.77 14.70 -17.78
N ARG A 532 51.47 14.35 -17.75
CA ARG A 532 50.41 15.23 -18.28
C ARG A 532 50.43 16.58 -17.56
N ARG A 533 50.51 16.57 -16.23
CA ARG A 533 50.53 17.79 -15.43
C ARG A 533 51.77 18.64 -15.73
N ASN A 534 52.91 18.02 -16.05
CA ASN A 534 54.09 18.73 -16.52
C ASN A 534 53.86 19.39 -17.88
N LEU A 535 53.25 18.69 -18.84
CA LEU A 535 52.90 19.25 -20.15
C LEU A 535 51.93 20.44 -20.03
N GLU A 536 50.92 20.34 -19.17
CA GLU A 536 49.96 21.43 -18.88
C GLU A 536 50.64 22.66 -18.28
N ASN A 537 51.72 22.48 -17.50
CA ASN A 537 52.53 23.57 -16.94
C ASN A 537 53.69 23.99 -17.85
N GLY A 538 53.70 23.55 -19.11
CA GLY A 538 54.75 23.89 -20.07
C GLY A 538 56.12 23.30 -19.72
N LYS A 539 56.19 22.23 -18.92
CA LYS A 539 57.42 21.51 -18.59
C LYS A 539 57.52 20.23 -19.43
N ILE A 540 58.35 20.27 -20.48
CA ILE A 540 58.54 19.16 -21.41
C ILE A 540 59.90 18.51 -21.14
N PHE A 541 59.93 17.22 -20.80
CA PHE A 541 61.14 16.54 -20.32
C PHE A 541 61.73 15.50 -21.30
N TYR A 542 60.98 15.11 -22.32
CA TYR A 542 61.36 14.05 -23.27
C TYR A 542 61.18 14.51 -24.74
N GLY A 543 61.78 13.78 -25.68
CA GLY A 543 61.65 14.04 -27.11
C GLY A 543 62.29 15.34 -27.61
N LYS A 544 62.01 15.69 -28.87
CA LYS A 544 62.61 16.83 -29.58
C LYS A 544 62.19 18.20 -29.04
N ASN A 545 61.05 18.26 -28.35
CA ASN A 545 60.48 19.49 -27.79
C ASN A 545 60.84 19.70 -26.31
N LYS A 546 61.83 18.97 -25.78
CA LYS A 546 62.26 19.09 -24.39
C LYS A 546 62.69 20.52 -24.06
N ASN A 547 62.17 21.07 -22.96
CA ASN A 547 62.61 22.34 -22.43
C ASN A 547 63.88 22.10 -21.61
N THR A 548 65.03 22.53 -22.12
CA THR A 548 66.28 22.55 -21.35
C THR A 548 66.14 23.51 -20.18
N PRO A 549 66.49 23.13 -18.95
CA PRO A 549 66.52 24.09 -17.84
C PRO A 549 67.54 25.18 -18.18
N SER A 550 67.13 26.46 -18.13
CA SER A 550 68.11 27.54 -17.97
C SER A 550 68.74 27.34 -16.59
N MET A 551 70.05 27.05 -16.55
CA MET A 551 70.81 27.13 -15.31
C MET A 551 70.94 28.61 -14.93
N THR A 552 70.08 29.07 -14.04
CA THR A 552 70.23 30.32 -13.28
C THR A 552 69.65 30.12 -11.90
#